data_AF-A0A516NTL8-F1
#
_entry.id   AF-A0A516NTL8-F1
#
_cell.length_a   1.000
_cell.length_b   1.000
_cell.length_c   1.000
_cell.angle_alpha   90.00
_cell.angle_beta   90.00
_cell.angle_gamma   90.00
#
_symmetry.space_group_name_H-M   'P 1'
#
loop_
_entity.id
_entity.type
_entity.pdbx_description
1 polymer ?
#
loop_
_entity_poly.entity_id
_entity_poly.type
_entity_poly.pdbx_seq_one_letter_code
_entity_poly.pdbx_strand_id
1 'polypeptide(L)'
;MTGIDYGQRFKAAAAKPPSAFGKNATPGTTVYGRITEIGEQPRLKFNGAPGEVQKDKQGNPVMQLYITLDTPAGLRNLYPTPRMERAIGTALSKAGAEFQIGATLSVTYTGTDPADDRARLYTAAYTPTTAGGGEA
;
A
#
# COMPACT_ATOMS: atom_id res chain seq x y z
N MET A 1 -8.17 -28.84 21.08
CA MET A 1 -7.92 -28.84 19.62
C MET A 1 -8.79 -27.76 19.00
N THR A 2 -8.31 -26.51 18.96
CA THR A 2 -9.01 -25.42 18.27
C THR A 2 -8.72 -25.55 16.77
N GLY A 3 -9.63 -26.22 16.07
CA GLY A 3 -9.59 -26.30 14.62
C GLY A 3 -9.57 -24.89 14.04
N ILE A 4 -8.57 -24.60 13.21
CA ILE A 4 -8.51 -23.35 12.46
C ILE A 4 -9.76 -23.33 11.59
N ASP A 5 -10.71 -22.45 11.90
CA ASP A 5 -11.88 -22.24 11.06
C ASP A 5 -11.43 -21.57 9.76
N TYR A 6 -11.21 -22.39 8.74
CA TYR A 6 -10.71 -21.92 7.46
C TYR A 6 -11.70 -20.94 6.80
N GLY A 7 -13.01 -21.06 7.05
CA GLY A 7 -14.08 -20.20 6.52
C GLY A 7 -13.97 -18.72 6.96
N GLN A 8 -13.63 -18.47 8.22
CA GLN A 8 -13.33 -17.12 8.72
C GLN A 8 -12.12 -16.48 8.02
N ARG A 9 -11.12 -17.26 7.62
CA ARG A 9 -9.92 -16.73 6.95
C ARG A 9 -10.19 -16.31 5.51
N PHE A 10 -11.08 -17.01 4.81
CA PHE A 10 -11.54 -16.61 3.46
C PHE A 10 -12.39 -15.34 3.50
N LYS A 11 -13.26 -15.17 4.51
CA LYS A 11 -14.00 -13.93 4.73
C LYS A 11 -13.07 -12.75 5.02
N ALA A 12 -12.05 -12.95 5.85
CA ALA A 12 -11.06 -11.91 6.18
C ALA A 12 -10.13 -11.55 5.00
N ALA A 13 -9.85 -12.49 4.08
CA ALA A 13 -9.07 -12.23 2.88
C ALA A 13 -9.91 -11.53 1.78
N ALA A 14 -11.19 -11.87 1.66
CA ALA A 14 -12.13 -11.23 0.72
C ALA A 14 -12.58 -9.84 1.18
N ALA A 15 -12.51 -9.54 2.48
CA ALA A 15 -12.83 -8.22 3.04
C ALA A 15 -11.68 -7.20 2.90
N LYS A 16 -10.48 -7.63 2.49
CA LYS A 16 -9.35 -6.71 2.34
C LYS A 16 -9.47 -5.95 1.01
N PRO A 17 -9.34 -4.62 1.01
CA PRO A 17 -9.40 -3.86 -0.22
C PRO A 17 -8.34 -4.35 -1.21
N PRO A 18 -8.69 -4.47 -2.50
CA PRO A 18 -7.80 -4.99 -3.51
C PRO A 18 -6.53 -4.13 -3.64
N SER A 19 -5.42 -4.74 -4.04
CA SER A 19 -4.14 -4.04 -4.23
C SER A 19 -4.29 -2.92 -5.26
N ALA A 20 -3.77 -1.74 -4.96
CA ALA A 20 -3.79 -0.54 -5.81
C ALA A 20 -3.07 -0.76 -7.14
N PHE A 21 -1.90 -1.41 -7.09
CA PHE A 21 -1.16 -1.80 -8.28
C PHE A 21 -1.19 -3.32 -8.43
N GLY A 22 -1.83 -3.79 -9.50
CA GLY A 22 -1.79 -5.20 -9.87
C GLY A 22 -0.46 -5.59 -10.52
N LYS A 23 -0.28 -6.90 -10.75
CA LYS A 23 0.86 -7.42 -11.53
C LYS A 23 0.93 -6.84 -12.95
N ASN A 24 -0.20 -6.45 -13.52
CA ASN A 24 -0.32 -5.88 -14.87
C ASN A 24 -0.49 -4.35 -14.88
N ALA A 25 -0.13 -3.65 -13.79
CA ALA A 25 -0.18 -2.19 -13.79
C ALA A 25 0.72 -1.64 -14.90
N THR A 26 0.16 -0.79 -15.75
CA THR A 26 0.88 -0.17 -16.87
C THR A 26 1.53 1.14 -16.42
N PRO A 27 2.72 1.49 -16.94
CA PRO A 27 3.32 2.80 -16.70
C PRO A 27 2.31 3.91 -17.03
N GLY A 28 2.22 4.93 -16.17
CA GLY A 28 1.20 5.97 -16.21
C GLY A 28 -0.04 5.68 -15.37
N THR A 29 -0.21 4.45 -14.84
CA THR A 29 -1.32 4.14 -13.92
C THR A 29 -1.18 4.98 -12.65
N THR A 30 -2.19 5.79 -12.37
CA THR A 30 -2.28 6.60 -11.16
C THR A 30 -3.37 6.06 -10.25
N VAL A 31 -3.03 5.85 -8.99
CA VAL A 31 -3.98 5.55 -7.92
C VAL A 31 -3.94 6.72 -6.95
N TYR A 32 -5.08 7.36 -6.78
CA TYR A 32 -5.23 8.46 -5.84
C TYR A 32 -6.42 8.23 -4.93
N GLY A 33 -6.31 8.67 -3.70
CA GLY A 33 -7.37 8.53 -2.72
C GLY A 33 -7.01 9.12 -1.38
N ARG A 34 -7.99 9.14 -0.49
CA ARG A 34 -7.80 9.57 0.89
C ARG A 34 -7.21 8.43 1.70
N ILE A 35 -6.16 8.68 2.46
CA ILE A 35 -5.58 7.69 3.36
C ILE A 35 -6.60 7.44 4.47
N THR A 36 -7.07 6.19 4.62
CA THR A 36 -8.02 5.82 5.67
C THR A 36 -7.38 4.96 6.76
N GLU A 37 -6.31 4.24 6.44
CA GLU A 37 -5.65 3.33 7.37
C GLU A 37 -4.19 3.12 6.96
N ILE A 38 -3.32 2.91 7.94
CA ILE A 38 -1.96 2.43 7.76
C ILE A 38 -1.67 1.39 8.83
N GLY A 39 -0.93 0.36 8.47
CA GLY A 39 -0.47 -0.64 9.41
C GLY A 39 0.45 -1.65 8.78
N GLU A 40 0.82 -2.65 9.55
CA GLU A 40 1.65 -3.76 9.09
C GLU A 40 0.85 -5.05 9.09
N GLN A 41 1.06 -5.89 8.08
CA GLN A 41 0.43 -7.20 8.02
C GLN A 41 1.38 -8.25 7.46
N PRO A 42 1.17 -9.54 7.76
CA PRO A 42 1.95 -10.60 7.15
C PRO A 42 1.82 -10.55 5.62
N ARG A 43 2.96 -10.53 4.94
CA ARG A 43 3.04 -10.57 3.49
C ARG A 43 2.51 -11.91 3.01
N LEU A 44 1.50 -11.88 2.15
CA LEU A 44 1.02 -13.10 1.51
C LEU A 44 2.03 -13.56 0.46
N LYS A 45 2.21 -14.87 0.34
CA LYS A 45 3.13 -15.45 -0.61
C LYS A 45 2.60 -15.27 -2.03
N PHE A 46 3.47 -14.79 -2.92
CA PHE A 46 3.18 -14.69 -4.34
C PHE A 46 2.89 -16.09 -4.91
N ASN A 47 1.70 -16.26 -5.52
CA ASN A 47 1.19 -17.56 -5.99
C ASN A 47 1.03 -18.63 -4.89
N GLY A 48 0.96 -18.22 -3.62
CA GLY A 48 0.63 -19.11 -2.50
C GLY A 48 -0.86 -19.36 -2.39
N ALA A 49 -1.24 -20.34 -1.56
CA ALA A 49 -2.64 -20.54 -1.22
C ALA A 49 -3.22 -19.27 -0.55
N PRO A 50 -4.53 -19.00 -0.68
CA PRO A 50 -5.18 -17.90 0.04
C PRO A 50 -4.88 -17.94 1.54
N GLY A 51 -4.28 -16.87 2.05
CA GLY A 51 -3.84 -16.76 3.46
C GLY A 51 -2.46 -17.35 3.76
N GLU A 52 -1.77 -17.92 2.76
CA GLU A 52 -0.40 -18.39 2.92
C GLU A 52 0.53 -17.18 3.06
N VAL A 53 1.11 -17.04 4.25
CA VAL A 53 2.07 -15.97 4.55
C VAL A 53 3.46 -16.36 4.09
N GLN A 54 4.17 -15.42 3.49
CA GLN A 54 5.57 -15.55 3.21
C GLN A 54 6.35 -15.56 4.51
N LYS A 55 7.23 -16.55 4.66
CA LYS A 55 8.12 -16.69 5.80
C LYS A 55 9.56 -16.40 5.37
N ASP A 56 10.32 -15.77 6.25
CA ASP A 56 11.77 -15.60 6.11
C ASP A 56 12.50 -16.94 6.30
N LYS A 57 13.81 -16.98 6.04
CA LYS A 57 14.69 -18.15 6.27
C LYS A 57 14.59 -18.72 7.69
N GLN A 58 14.23 -17.90 8.67
CA GLN A 58 14.02 -18.31 10.08
C GLN A 58 12.60 -18.81 10.38
N GLY A 59 11.70 -18.86 9.39
CA GLY A 59 10.31 -19.31 9.57
C GLY A 59 9.34 -18.23 10.08
N ASN A 60 9.82 -17.01 10.33
CA ASN A 60 8.99 -15.88 10.78
C ASN A 60 8.20 -15.26 9.61
N PRO A 61 6.94 -14.85 9.81
CA PRO A 61 6.18 -14.15 8.77
C PRO A 61 6.87 -12.83 8.39
N VAL A 62 7.10 -12.64 7.09
CA VAL A 62 7.61 -11.38 6.55
C VAL A 62 6.48 -10.36 6.67
N MET A 63 6.65 -9.32 7.49
CA MET A 63 5.69 -8.24 7.57
C MET A 63 5.82 -7.33 6.35
N GLN A 64 4.70 -6.78 5.88
CA GLN A 64 4.64 -5.72 4.89
C GLN A 64 3.77 -4.59 5.40
N LEU A 65 4.22 -3.36 5.18
CA LEU A 65 3.41 -2.18 5.37
C LEU A 65 2.25 -2.20 4.37
N TYR A 66 1.08 -1.72 4.79
CA TYR A 66 -0.03 -1.43 3.90
C TYR A 66 -0.62 -0.07 4.24
N ILE A 67 -1.10 0.61 3.20
CA ILE A 67 -1.80 1.88 3.30
C ILE A 67 -3.13 1.70 2.58
N THR A 68 -4.23 1.86 3.30
CA THR A 68 -5.56 1.82 2.70
C THR A 68 -5.91 3.22 2.19
N LEU A 69 -6.25 3.29 0.90
CA LEU A 69 -6.76 4.49 0.24
C LEU A 69 -8.24 4.31 -0.07
N ASP A 70 -9.04 5.30 0.29
CA ASP A 70 -10.38 5.51 -0.26
C ASP A 70 -10.27 6.22 -1.60
N THR A 71 -10.41 5.44 -2.68
CA THR A 71 -10.34 5.93 -4.06
C THR A 71 -11.76 6.05 -4.61
N PRO A 72 -12.02 6.85 -5.66
CA PRO A 72 -13.34 6.91 -6.29
C PRO A 72 -13.84 5.56 -6.84
N ALA A 73 -12.94 4.59 -7.06
CA ALA A 73 -13.29 3.23 -7.47
C ALA A 73 -13.51 2.27 -6.29
N GLY A 74 -13.48 2.79 -5.06
CA GLY A 74 -13.57 2.03 -3.80
C GLY A 74 -12.24 1.95 -3.04
N LEU A 75 -12.28 1.30 -1.88
CA LEU A 75 -11.12 1.12 -1.02
C LEU A 75 -10.03 0.30 -1.73
N ARG A 76 -8.78 0.73 -1.58
CA ARG A 76 -7.64 0.15 -2.28
C ARG A 76 -6.41 0.10 -1.37
N ASN A 77 -5.76 -1.06 -1.28
CA ASN A 77 -4.54 -1.21 -0.49
C ASN A 77 -3.30 -0.93 -1.32
N LEU A 78 -2.51 0.06 -0.92
CA LEU A 78 -1.13 0.22 -1.34
C LEU A 78 -0.22 -0.64 -0.47
N TYR A 79 0.65 -1.40 -1.12
CA TYR A 79 1.75 -2.11 -0.48
C TYR A 79 3.04 -1.45 -0.93
N PRO A 80 3.53 -0.45 -0.18
CA PRO A 80 4.66 0.34 -0.60
C PRO A 80 5.93 -0.51 -0.60
N THR A 81 6.62 -0.50 -1.74
CA THR A 81 7.98 -1.04 -1.86
C THR A 81 8.99 0.04 -1.47
N PRO A 82 10.27 -0.29 -1.21
CA PRO A 82 11.27 0.71 -0.79
C PRO A 82 11.37 1.94 -1.71
N ARG A 83 11.14 1.75 -3.01
CA ARG A 83 11.12 2.86 -3.98
C ARG A 83 9.83 3.68 -3.93
N MET A 84 8.69 3.04 -3.67
CA MET A 84 7.43 3.75 -3.43
C MET A 84 7.50 4.52 -2.11
N GLU A 85 8.04 3.94 -1.05
CA GLU A 85 8.28 4.63 0.23
C GLU A 85 9.13 5.88 0.04
N ARG A 86 10.22 5.77 -0.75
CA ARG A 86 11.04 6.93 -1.10
C ARG A 86 10.27 7.99 -1.89
N ALA A 87 9.40 7.59 -2.82
CA ALA A 87 8.56 8.51 -3.58
C ALA A 87 7.55 9.23 -2.67
N ILE A 88 6.89 8.50 -1.78
CA ILE A 88 5.95 9.04 -0.79
C ILE A 88 6.68 9.97 0.18
N GLY A 89 7.84 9.57 0.70
CA GLY A 89 8.68 10.40 1.57
C GLY A 89 9.10 11.70 0.89
N THR A 90 9.50 11.64 -0.38
CA THR A 90 9.80 12.84 -1.18
C THR A 90 8.58 13.74 -1.34
N ALA A 91 7.39 13.16 -1.53
CA ALA A 91 6.14 13.91 -1.64
C ALA A 91 5.75 14.58 -0.31
N LEU A 92 5.91 13.89 0.81
CA LEU A 92 5.72 14.41 2.17
C LEU A 92 6.65 15.58 2.46
N SER A 93 7.95 15.42 2.19
CA SER A 93 8.94 16.49 2.35
C SER A 93 8.63 17.71 1.47
N LYS A 94 8.20 17.50 0.22
CA LYS A 94 7.76 18.60 -0.67
C LYS A 94 6.49 19.29 -0.16
N ALA A 95 5.59 18.54 0.45
CA ALA A 95 4.38 19.09 1.06
C ALA A 95 4.64 19.75 2.42
N GLY A 96 5.86 19.62 2.99
CA GLY A 96 6.19 20.10 4.32
C GLY A 96 5.34 19.46 5.41
N ALA A 97 4.87 18.23 5.18
CA ALA A 97 3.88 17.58 6.02
C ALA A 97 4.31 16.17 6.43
N GLU A 98 3.81 15.73 7.59
CA GLU A 98 3.95 14.37 8.05
C GLU A 98 2.83 13.49 7.47
N PHE A 99 3.04 12.17 7.47
CA PHE A 99 2.05 11.23 6.99
C PHE A 99 0.85 11.19 7.94
N GLN A 100 -0.35 11.45 7.43
CA GLN A 100 -1.56 11.61 8.21
C GLN A 100 -2.71 10.81 7.62
N ILE A 101 -3.44 10.11 8.49
CA ILE A 101 -4.74 9.54 8.12
C ILE A 101 -5.69 10.71 7.80
N GLY A 102 -6.42 10.60 6.70
CA GLY A 102 -7.29 11.63 6.17
C GLY A 102 -6.64 12.54 5.13
N ALA A 103 -5.32 12.51 4.95
CA ALA A 103 -4.65 13.20 3.86
C ALA A 103 -4.91 12.50 2.51
N THR A 104 -4.72 13.22 1.40
CA THR A 104 -4.83 12.65 0.06
C THR A 104 -3.46 12.21 -0.43
N LEU A 105 -3.35 10.96 -0.84
CA LEU A 105 -2.16 10.40 -1.45
C LEU A 105 -2.48 10.00 -2.88
N SER A 106 -1.65 10.46 -3.82
CA SER A 106 -1.65 10.03 -5.20
C SER A 106 -0.32 9.36 -5.49
N VAL A 107 -0.35 8.15 -6.03
CA VAL A 107 0.82 7.40 -6.46
C VAL A 107 0.65 7.05 -7.92
N THR A 108 1.65 7.36 -8.74
CA THR A 108 1.69 7.02 -10.15
C THR A 108 2.83 6.05 -10.39
N TYR A 109 2.54 4.93 -11.03
CA TYR A 109 3.55 3.99 -11.50
C TYR A 109 4.20 4.55 -12.76
N THR A 110 5.51 4.80 -12.75
CA THR A 110 6.21 5.47 -13.86
C THR A 110 6.95 4.51 -14.79
N GLY A 111 7.14 3.26 -14.38
CA GLY A 111 7.82 2.24 -15.19
C GLY A 111 8.71 1.33 -14.36
N THR A 112 9.38 0.37 -15.02
CA THR A 112 10.44 -0.42 -14.40
C THR A 112 11.73 0.37 -14.34
N ASP A 113 12.57 0.07 -13.36
CA ASP A 113 13.87 0.71 -13.23
C ASP A 113 14.85 0.14 -14.26
N PRO A 114 15.62 1.00 -14.95
CA PRO A 114 16.52 0.54 -16.00
C PRO A 114 17.69 -0.29 -15.48
N ALA A 115 17.99 -0.25 -14.17
CA ALA A 115 19.01 -1.09 -13.54
C ALA A 115 18.42 -2.38 -12.93
N ASP A 116 17.11 -2.44 -12.70
CA ASP A 116 16.42 -3.64 -12.20
C ASP A 116 14.98 -3.73 -12.73
N ASP A 117 14.77 -4.61 -13.73
CA ASP A 117 13.48 -4.79 -14.42
C ASP A 117 12.37 -5.31 -13.49
N ARG A 118 12.72 -5.90 -12.34
CA ARG A 118 11.75 -6.37 -11.34
C ARG A 118 11.26 -5.25 -10.45
N ALA A 119 12.00 -4.16 -10.36
CA ALA A 119 11.75 -3.11 -9.41
C ALA A 119 11.07 -1.92 -10.08
N ARG A 120 9.87 -1.62 -9.57
CA ARG A 120 8.97 -0.61 -10.10
C ARG A 120 9.31 0.77 -9.55
N LEU A 121 9.31 1.76 -10.42
CA LEU A 121 9.46 3.17 -10.11
C LEU A 121 8.09 3.82 -9.95
N TYR A 122 8.01 4.72 -8.99
CA TYR A 122 6.79 5.43 -8.66
C TYR A 122 7.10 6.90 -8.44
N THR A 123 6.15 7.75 -8.78
CA THR A 123 6.05 9.12 -8.30
C THR A 123 4.87 9.21 -7.35
N ALA A 124 4.96 10.08 -6.36
CA ALA A 124 3.86 10.33 -5.45
C ALA A 124 3.62 11.82 -5.30
N ALA A 125 2.37 12.18 -5.06
CA ALA A 125 1.95 13.50 -4.63
C ALA A 125 1.16 13.33 -3.33
N TYR A 126 1.46 14.18 -2.36
CA TYR A 126 0.83 14.16 -1.05
C TYR A 126 0.17 15.51 -0.81
N THR A 127 -1.09 15.48 -0.42
CA THR A 127 -1.85 16.66 -0.04
C THR A 127 -2.31 16.44 1.40
N PRO A 128 -1.76 17.18 2.37
CA PRO A 128 -2.16 17.03 3.77
C PRO A 128 -3.66 17.30 3.92
N THR A 129 -4.28 16.64 4.89
CA THR A 129 -5.65 17.03 5.29
C THR A 129 -5.57 18.44 5.84
N THR A 130 -6.46 19.34 5.42
CA THR A 130 -6.54 20.69 5.98
C THR A 130 -7.08 20.61 7.40
N ALA A 131 -6.23 20.21 8.34
CA ALA A 131 -6.38 20.48 9.76
C ALA A 131 -5.34 21.56 10.09
N GLY A 132 -5.63 22.79 9.70
CA GLY A 132 -4.70 23.92 9.83
C GLY A 132 -5.11 25.16 9.03
N GLY A 133 -6.41 25.44 8.95
CA GLY A 133 -6.89 26.80 8.73
C GLY A 133 -7.41 27.32 10.07
N GLY A 134 -6.70 28.29 10.65
CA GLY A 134 -6.94 28.86 12.00
C GLY A 134 -5.86 28.39 12.97
N GLU A 135 -5.09 29.24 13.64
CA GLU A 135 -5.45 30.53 14.23
C GLU A 135 -4.29 31.57 14.13
N ALA A 136 -4.73 32.83 14.13
CA ALA A 136 -4.07 34.14 14.29
C ALA A 136 -2.58 34.21 14.70
#